data_AF-A0A917ABF9-F1
#
_entry.id   AF-A0A917ABF9-F1
#
_cell.length_a   1.000
_cell.length_b   1.000
_cell.length_c   1.000
_cell.angle_alpha   90.00
_cell.angle_beta   90.00
_cell.angle_gamma   90.00
#
_symmetry.space_group_name_H-M   'P 1'
#
loop_
_entity.id
_entity.type
_entity.pdbx_description
1 polymer ?
#
loop_
_entity_poly.entity_id
_entity_poly.type
_entity_poly.pdbx_seq_one_letter_code
_entity_poly.pdbx_strand_id
1 'polypeptide(L)'
;MTVKNAKHLWFEAGDMSGGSRNQVEFSDGLVEFFDDDSRSSGQVFVAYDSKTKAYCPLANRGKDYGQWSNIWRLGLITEDKGGQSYPGKIIHLEKKIIGKRFVYVIEVLEPNSAEHKSLLANSSQTGVTGGAEGRTFGYW
;
A
#
# COMPACT_ATOMS: atom_id res chain seq x y z
N MET A 1 -0.68 -2.64 18.98
CA MET A 1 -0.64 -3.44 17.73
C MET A 1 0.47 -2.91 16.86
N THR A 2 1.26 -3.78 16.22
CA THR A 2 2.33 -3.36 15.30
C THR A 2 1.85 -3.51 13.86
N VAL A 3 2.37 -2.67 12.96
CA VAL A 3 2.07 -2.75 11.52
C VAL A 3 2.43 -4.11 10.91
N LYS A 4 3.50 -4.76 11.41
CA LYS A 4 3.87 -6.15 11.02
C LYS A 4 2.73 -7.16 11.21
N ASN A 5 2.00 -7.02 12.32
CA ASN A 5 0.91 -7.93 12.69
C ASN A 5 -0.47 -7.46 12.22
N ALA A 6 -0.57 -6.27 11.64
CA ALA A 6 -1.81 -5.75 11.08
C ALA A 6 -2.28 -6.62 9.92
N LYS A 7 -3.59 -6.82 9.84
CA LYS A 7 -4.27 -7.50 8.73
C LYS A 7 -4.74 -6.50 7.68
N HIS A 8 -4.94 -5.25 8.08
CA HIS A 8 -5.40 -4.20 7.19
C HIS A 8 -4.48 -3.00 7.29
N LEU A 9 -4.20 -2.42 6.13
CA LEU A 9 -3.49 -1.16 5.99
C LEU A 9 -4.26 -0.33 4.96
N TRP A 10 -4.54 0.92 5.26
CA TRP A 10 -5.01 1.88 4.26
C TRP A 10 -4.15 3.12 4.26
N PHE A 11 -4.11 3.81 3.13
CA PHE A 11 -3.38 5.05 2.97
C PHE A 11 -3.95 5.87 1.80
N GLU A 12 -3.79 7.18 1.89
CA GLU A 12 -4.10 8.10 0.79
C GLU A 12 -3.09 7.95 -0.34
N ALA A 13 -3.60 7.70 -1.54
CA ALA A 13 -2.85 7.86 -2.76
C ALA A 13 -2.88 9.34 -3.16
N GLY A 14 -1.76 10.05 -2.96
CA GLY A 14 -1.58 11.36 -3.56
C GLY A 14 -1.40 11.27 -5.08
N ASP A 15 -0.92 12.36 -5.69
CA ASP A 15 -0.55 12.35 -7.10
C ASP A 15 0.46 11.23 -7.37
N MET A 16 0.14 10.35 -8.32
CA MET A 16 1.04 9.31 -8.76
C MET A 16 1.84 9.81 -9.95
N SER A 17 3.14 10.02 -9.75
CA SER A 17 4.05 10.37 -10.83
C SER A 17 4.40 9.12 -11.66
N GLY A 18 4.33 9.24 -12.99
CA GLY A 18 4.84 8.21 -13.89
C GLY A 18 4.03 7.92 -15.16
N GLY A 19 2.83 8.48 -15.31
CA GLY A 19 1.95 8.29 -16.47
C GLY A 19 1.45 6.84 -16.61
N SER A 20 2.37 5.93 -16.99
CA SER A 20 2.18 4.48 -17.19
C SER A 20 2.50 3.61 -15.96
N ARG A 21 2.72 4.22 -14.78
CA ARG A 21 3.12 3.50 -13.56
C ARG A 21 2.41 4.07 -12.35
N ASN A 22 1.78 3.19 -11.57
CA ASN A 22 1.19 3.52 -10.29
C ASN A 22 2.17 3.08 -9.20
N GLN A 23 2.72 4.01 -8.44
CA GLN A 23 3.69 3.72 -7.39
C GLN A 23 3.26 4.31 -6.06
N VAL A 24 3.37 3.50 -5.01
CA VAL A 24 3.11 3.90 -3.63
C VAL A 24 4.41 3.84 -2.85
N GLU A 25 4.66 4.87 -2.05
CA GLU A 25 5.84 4.98 -1.20
C GLU A 25 5.53 4.63 0.25
N PHE A 26 6.44 3.89 0.89
CA PHE A 26 6.36 3.48 2.28
C PHE A 26 7.66 3.83 3.01
N SER A 27 7.56 4.18 4.29
CA SER A 27 8.71 4.24 5.19
C SER A 27 9.15 2.83 5.62
N ASP A 28 10.33 2.72 6.25
CA ASP A 28 10.80 1.46 6.85
C ASP A 28 9.82 0.87 7.86
N GLY A 29 9.13 1.72 8.63
CA GLY A 29 8.11 1.26 9.56
C GLY A 29 6.87 0.75 8.83
N LEU A 30 6.37 1.48 7.83
CA LEU A 30 5.12 1.12 7.18
C LEU A 30 5.27 -0.12 6.27
N VAL A 31 6.45 -0.29 5.64
CA VAL A 31 6.72 -1.44 4.77
C VAL A 31 6.70 -2.77 5.55
N GLU A 32 6.86 -2.76 6.88
CA GLU A 32 6.74 -4.00 7.66
C GLU A 32 5.35 -4.61 7.63
N PHE A 33 4.35 -3.89 7.12
CA PHE A 33 3.07 -4.50 6.75
C PHE A 33 3.27 -5.68 5.79
N PHE A 34 4.24 -5.62 4.88
CA PHE A 34 4.56 -6.75 4.01
C PHE A 34 5.46 -7.76 4.74
N ASP A 35 5.17 -9.04 4.53
CA ASP A 35 5.89 -10.15 5.12
C ASP A 35 7.36 -10.20 4.70
N ASP A 36 8.16 -10.93 5.48
CA ASP A 36 9.61 -10.97 5.33
C ASP A 36 10.03 -11.56 3.96
N ASP A 37 9.27 -12.49 3.38
CA ASP A 37 9.54 -13.04 2.05
C ASP A 37 9.26 -12.00 0.96
N SER A 38 8.16 -11.25 1.08
CA SER A 38 7.85 -10.18 0.13
C SER A 38 8.90 -9.07 0.12
N ARG A 39 9.36 -8.66 1.32
CA ARG A 39 10.40 -7.63 1.46
C ARG A 39 11.77 -8.08 0.97
N SER A 40 12.15 -9.32 1.28
CA SER A 40 13.47 -9.86 0.85
C SER A 40 13.53 -10.18 -0.63
N SER A 41 12.44 -10.65 -1.24
CA SER A 41 12.36 -10.90 -2.69
C SER A 41 12.15 -9.63 -3.52
N GLY A 42 11.74 -8.54 -2.88
CA GLY A 42 11.40 -7.28 -3.55
C GLY A 42 10.14 -7.39 -4.41
N GLN A 43 9.22 -8.31 -4.07
CA GLN A 43 7.98 -8.52 -4.79
C GLN A 43 6.83 -8.86 -3.81
N VAL A 44 5.64 -8.33 -4.10
CA VAL A 44 4.43 -8.58 -3.32
C VAL A 44 3.38 -9.20 -4.23
N PHE A 45 2.73 -10.28 -3.81
CA PHE A 45 1.63 -10.86 -4.57
C PHE A 45 0.32 -10.14 -4.24
N VAL A 46 -0.17 -9.32 -5.18
CA VAL A 46 -1.36 -8.49 -5.02
C VAL A 46 -2.53 -9.08 -5.82
N ALA A 47 -3.70 -9.14 -5.20
CA ALA A 47 -4.95 -9.53 -5.84
C ALA A 47 -5.88 -8.32 -5.98
N TYR A 48 -6.14 -7.91 -7.21
CA TYR A 48 -6.98 -6.75 -7.55
C TYR A 48 -8.46 -7.13 -7.65
N ASP A 49 -8.73 -8.35 -8.11
CA ASP A 49 -10.05 -8.95 -8.13
C ASP A 49 -9.93 -10.50 -8.16
N SER A 50 -11.05 -11.19 -8.41
CA SER A 50 -11.08 -12.67 -8.49
C SER A 50 -10.22 -13.27 -9.61
N LYS A 51 -10.04 -12.53 -10.71
CA LYS A 51 -9.34 -12.89 -11.95
C LYS A 51 -7.98 -12.19 -12.06
N THR A 52 -7.85 -10.96 -11.59
CA THR A 52 -6.65 -10.13 -11.76
C THR A 52 -5.74 -10.20 -10.54
N LYS A 53 -4.56 -10.79 -10.73
CA LYS A 53 -3.52 -10.96 -9.70
C LYS A 53 -2.15 -10.76 -10.32
N ALA A 54 -1.24 -10.14 -9.59
CA ALA A 54 0.12 -9.89 -10.10
C ALA A 54 1.16 -9.88 -8.98
N TYR A 55 2.37 -10.31 -9.33
CA TYR A 55 3.56 -9.97 -8.56
C TYR A 55 3.94 -8.52 -8.86
N CYS A 56 3.83 -7.69 -7.83
CA CYS A 56 4.09 -6.26 -7.87
C CYS A 56 5.47 -5.98 -7.28
N PRO A 57 6.34 -5.21 -7.95
CA PRO A 57 7.66 -4.91 -7.40
C PRO A 57 7.54 -4.10 -6.12
N LEU A 58 8.25 -4.51 -5.06
CA LEU A 58 8.43 -3.80 -3.80
C LEU A 58 9.91 -3.46 -3.65
N ALA A 59 10.32 -2.32 -4.21
CA ALA A 59 11.72 -1.94 -4.31
C ALA A 59 12.13 -1.03 -3.15
N ASN A 60 13.16 -1.41 -2.40
CA ASN A 60 13.87 -0.49 -1.52
C ASN A 60 14.70 0.49 -2.38
N ARG A 61 14.46 1.79 -2.24
CA ARG A 61 15.14 2.86 -2.99
C ARG A 61 16.19 3.58 -2.15
N GLY A 62 16.48 3.11 -0.94
CA GLY A 62 17.45 3.77 -0.08
C GLY A 62 17.01 5.19 0.28
N LYS A 63 18.01 6.05 0.46
CA LYS A 63 17.86 7.50 0.55
C LYS A 63 18.03 8.18 -0.82
N ASP A 64 17.89 7.42 -1.92
CA ASP A 64 18.05 7.97 -3.25
C ASP A 64 17.14 9.19 -3.43
N TYR A 65 17.57 10.17 -4.24
CA TYR A 65 16.87 11.45 -4.47
C TYR A 65 16.88 12.43 -3.29
N GLY A 66 17.85 12.34 -2.38
CA GLY A 66 18.07 13.36 -1.33
C GLY A 66 17.08 13.28 -0.18
N GLN A 67 16.51 12.10 0.07
CA GLN A 67 15.52 11.89 1.12
C GLN A 67 16.18 11.64 2.48
N TRP A 68 15.58 12.19 3.53
CA TRP A 68 16.08 12.07 4.91
C TRP A 68 15.86 10.67 5.52
N SER A 69 14.90 9.91 4.98
CA SER A 69 14.56 8.55 5.39
C SER A 69 14.58 7.57 4.22
N ASN A 70 14.73 6.28 4.54
CA ASN A 70 14.63 5.23 3.55
C ASN A 70 13.21 5.12 3.00
N ILE A 71 13.08 4.86 1.70
CA ILE A 71 11.80 4.68 1.02
C ILE A 71 11.71 3.34 0.31
N TRP A 72 10.54 2.74 0.42
CA TRP A 72 10.14 1.55 -0.32
C TRP A 72 9.05 1.91 -1.32
N ARG A 73 9.11 1.35 -2.53
CA ARG A 73 8.12 1.59 -3.59
C ARG A 73 7.42 0.31 -3.98
N LEU A 74 6.10 0.27 -3.80
CA LEU A 74 5.24 -0.75 -4.39
C LEU A 74 4.77 -0.26 -5.76
N GLY A 75 5.11 -0.99 -6.82
CA GLY A 75 4.56 -0.76 -8.16
C GLY A 75 3.25 -1.50 -8.35
N LEU A 76 2.15 -0.78 -8.49
CA LEU A 76 0.84 -1.31 -8.82
C LEU A 76 0.66 -1.36 -10.34
N ILE A 77 -0.17 -2.30 -10.80
CA ILE A 77 -0.52 -2.37 -12.22
C ILE A 77 -1.44 -1.20 -12.59
N THR A 78 -1.44 -0.83 -13.86
CA THR A 78 -2.25 0.25 -14.42
C THR A 78 -3.64 -0.23 -14.83
N GLU A 79 -4.59 0.70 -15.02
CA GLU A 79 -5.98 0.38 -15.40
C GLU A 79 -6.06 -0.44 -16.70
N ASP A 80 -5.22 -0.13 -17.69
CA ASP A 80 -5.11 -0.88 -18.95
C ASP A 80 -4.64 -2.33 -18.77
N LYS A 81 -4.04 -2.66 -17.61
CA LYS A 81 -3.60 -4.02 -17.24
C LYS A 81 -4.53 -4.69 -16.23
N GLY A 82 -5.72 -4.13 -15.99
CA GLY A 82 -6.68 -4.62 -15.00
C GLY A 82 -6.47 -4.08 -13.58
N GLY A 83 -5.63 -3.06 -13.43
CA GLY A 83 -5.51 -2.30 -12.18
C GLY A 83 -6.72 -1.41 -11.92
N GLN A 84 -6.73 -0.79 -10.74
CA GLN A 84 -7.76 0.19 -10.35
C GLN A 84 -7.24 1.62 -10.61
N SER A 85 -8.13 2.61 -10.54
CA SER A 85 -7.74 4.02 -10.63
C SER A 85 -7.30 4.52 -9.25
N TYR A 86 -6.02 4.81 -9.06
CA TYR A 86 -5.45 5.13 -7.75
C TYR A 86 -5.30 6.62 -7.41
N PRO A 87 -4.94 7.53 -8.34
CA PRO A 87 -4.65 8.92 -7.97
C PRO A 87 -5.80 9.59 -7.22
N GLY A 88 -5.49 10.21 -6.07
CA GLY A 88 -6.46 10.90 -5.23
C GLY A 88 -7.44 9.98 -4.49
N LYS A 89 -7.20 8.67 -4.44
CA LYS A 89 -8.07 7.68 -3.78
C LYS A 89 -7.49 7.18 -2.46
N ILE A 90 -8.27 6.38 -1.75
CA ILE A 90 -7.81 5.60 -0.61
C ILE A 90 -7.50 4.19 -1.09
N ILE A 91 -6.27 3.75 -0.88
CA ILE A 91 -5.87 2.37 -1.13
C ILE A 91 -6.01 1.59 0.17
N HIS A 92 -6.75 0.50 0.15
CA HIS A 92 -6.88 -0.45 1.24
C HIS A 92 -6.26 -1.79 0.85
N LEU A 93 -5.37 -2.30 1.69
CA LEU A 93 -4.75 -3.60 1.57
C LEU A 93 -5.20 -4.50 2.71
N GLU A 94 -5.74 -5.65 2.36
CA GLU A 94 -6.03 -6.76 3.29
C GLU A 94 -5.01 -7.88 3.10
N LYS A 95 -4.29 -8.21 4.17
CA LYS A 95 -3.33 -9.31 4.23
C LYS A 95 -4.06 -10.62 4.52
N LYS A 96 -4.15 -11.51 3.52
CA LYS A 96 -4.72 -12.86 3.62
C LYS A 96 -3.64 -13.92 3.54
N ILE A 97 -3.85 -15.05 4.21
CA ILE A 97 -3.06 -16.25 4.00
C ILE A 97 -3.84 -17.17 3.06
N ILE A 98 -3.24 -17.50 1.91
CA ILE A 98 -3.78 -18.50 0.98
C ILE A 98 -2.76 -19.63 0.86
N GLY A 99 -3.12 -20.79 1.40
CA GLY A 99 -2.18 -21.90 1.58
C GLY A 99 -1.07 -21.52 2.56
N LYS A 100 0.16 -21.36 2.05
CA LYS A 100 1.35 -21.00 2.86
C LYS A 100 1.90 -19.61 2.54
N ARG A 101 1.22 -18.81 1.72
CA ARG A 101 1.71 -17.51 1.26
C ARG A 101 0.75 -16.40 1.65
N PHE A 102 1.31 -15.23 1.93
CA PHE A 102 0.52 -14.01 2.03
C PHE A 102 0.09 -13.53 0.65
N VAL A 103 -1.16 -13.09 0.57
CA VAL A 103 -1.77 -12.45 -0.59
C VAL A 103 -2.37 -11.15 -0.10
N TYR A 104 -2.05 -10.06 -0.79
CA TYR A 104 -2.49 -8.73 -0.42
C TYR A 104 -3.65 -8.34 -1.35
N VAL A 105 -4.87 -8.39 -0.82
CA VAL A 105 -6.06 -8.00 -1.57
C VAL A 105 -6.14 -6.48 -1.54
N ILE A 106 -6.27 -5.86 -2.71
CA ILE A 106 -6.33 -4.41 -2.83
C ILE A 106 -7.74 -3.96 -3.19
N GLU A 107 -8.21 -2.94 -2.49
CA GLU A 107 -9.44 -2.21 -2.77
C GLU A 107 -9.12 -0.72 -2.86
N VAL A 108 -9.76 -0.02 -3.79
CA VAL A 108 -9.62 1.43 -3.94
C VAL A 108 -10.96 2.10 -3.67
N LEU A 109 -10.94 3.06 -2.75
CA LEU A 109 -12.13 3.73 -2.24
C LEU A 109 -12.07 5.23 -2.51
N GLU A 110 -13.25 5.84 -2.58
CA GLU A 110 -13.35 7.30 -2.64
C GLU A 110 -12.99 7.93 -1.28
N PRO A 111 -12.24 9.05 -1.27
CA PRO A 111 -12.06 9.83 -0.06
C PRO A 111 -13.41 10.24 0.53
N ASN A 112 -13.49 10.23 1.86
CA ASN A 112 -14.69 10.56 2.64
C ASN A 112 -15.95 9.67 2.39
N SER A 113 -15.82 8.56 1.66
CA SER A 113 -16.90 7.58 1.53
C SER A 113 -17.27 6.93 2.87
N ALA A 114 -18.38 6.21 2.92
CA ALA A 114 -18.80 5.47 4.11
C ALA A 114 -17.76 4.40 4.49
N GLU A 115 -17.20 3.73 3.49
CA GLU A 115 -16.15 2.73 3.61
C GLU A 115 -14.88 3.35 4.16
N HIS A 116 -14.41 4.48 3.60
CA HIS A 116 -13.23 5.19 4.13
C HIS A 116 -13.42 5.60 5.60
N LYS A 117 -14.59 6.13 5.96
CA LYS A 117 -14.93 6.44 7.36
C LYS A 117 -14.92 5.19 8.25
N SER A 118 -15.31 4.04 7.72
CA SER A 118 -15.21 2.76 8.42
C SER A 118 -13.76 2.34 8.63
N LEU A 119 -12.88 2.50 7.63
CA LEU A 119 -11.44 2.24 7.79
C LEU A 119 -10.84 3.11 8.90
N LEU A 120 -11.17 4.40 8.91
CA LEU A 120 -10.74 5.34 9.95
C LEU A 120 -11.21 4.88 11.34
N ALA A 121 -12.47 4.51 11.48
CA ALA A 121 -13.05 4.06 12.76
C ALA A 121 -12.44 2.73 13.25
N ASN A 122 -12.08 1.82 12.33
CA ASN A 122 -11.49 0.52 12.66
C ASN A 122 -9.99 0.61 12.95
N SER A 123 -9.33 1.70 12.55
CA SER A 123 -7.89 1.85 12.68
C SER A 123 -7.45 1.92 14.13
N SER A 124 -6.68 0.93 14.55
CA SER A 124 -6.06 0.92 15.88
C SER A 124 -4.92 1.94 16.00
N GLN A 125 -4.33 2.31 14.87
CA GLN A 125 -3.25 3.28 14.72
C GLN A 125 -3.46 4.07 13.43
N THR A 126 -3.18 5.37 13.48
CA THR A 126 -3.20 6.27 12.32
C THR A 126 -1.96 7.15 12.32
N GLY A 127 -1.61 7.70 11.17
CA GLY A 127 -0.47 8.60 11.05
C GLY A 127 -0.43 9.30 9.70
N VAL A 128 0.64 10.06 9.50
CA VAL A 128 0.87 10.86 8.30
C VAL A 128 2.29 10.61 7.80
N THR A 129 2.46 10.35 6.50
CA THR A 129 3.77 10.07 5.87
C THR A 129 4.43 11.35 5.35
N GLY A 130 5.65 11.68 5.77
CA GLY A 130 6.40 12.80 5.18
C GLY A 130 6.12 14.20 5.78
N GLY A 131 5.54 14.28 6.98
CA GLY A 131 5.32 15.55 7.70
C GLY A 131 3.86 16.01 7.69
N ALA A 132 3.61 17.29 8.01
CA ALA A 132 2.25 17.84 8.20
C ALA A 132 1.39 17.84 6.91
N GLU A 133 2.02 17.87 5.74
CA GLU A 133 1.37 17.80 4.42
C GLU A 133 1.44 16.39 3.81
N GLY A 134 1.79 15.42 4.64
CA GLY A 134 1.95 14.05 4.23
C GLY A 134 0.64 13.32 3.95
N ARG A 135 0.76 12.09 3.43
CA ARG A 135 -0.43 11.25 3.16
C ARG A 135 -0.85 10.53 4.42
N THR A 136 -2.15 10.55 4.71
CA THR A 136 -2.68 9.85 5.88
C THR A 136 -2.69 8.34 5.67
N PHE A 137 -2.54 7.59 6.75
CA PHE A 137 -2.63 6.14 6.76
C PHE A 137 -3.21 5.64 8.08
N GLY A 138 -3.65 4.38 8.07
CA GLY A 138 -4.03 3.66 9.28
C GLY A 138 -3.97 2.16 9.11
N TYR A 139 -3.86 1.44 10.23
CA TYR A 139 -3.77 -0.02 10.22
C TYR A 139 -4.39 -0.66 11.46
N TRP A 140 -4.81 -1.91 11.30
CA TRP A 140 -5.29 -2.78 12.37
C TRP A 140 -5.20 -4.27 11.99
#